data_AF-A0A2N1HCD5-F1
#
_entry.id   AF-A0A2N1HCD5-F1
#
_cell.length_a   1.000
_cell.length_b   1.000
_cell.length_c   1.000
_cell.angle_alpha   90.00
_cell.angle_beta   90.00
_cell.angle_gamma   90.00
#
_symmetry.space_group_name_H-M   'P 1'
#
loop_
_entity.id
_entity.type
_entity.pdbx_description
1 polymer ?
#
loop_
_entity_poly.entity_id
_entity_poly.type
_entity_poly.pdbx_seq_one_letter_code
_entity_poly.pdbx_strand_id
1 'polypeptide(L)'
;MENRTKSFIYAAIIGLIIVAIFLGFLSSMANPISWILIAVLLLIPVLYKKKSNPKQVQWREEYSVGIAHIDDDHKKLISLLNNFSIAYDYAMSESFEKEALNELISYTKYHFEREEKMMEDNDYPDLIAHKAQHKVMIEQVEKFVQLYNDKGHDALEEIASFLTDWLINHINGTDKQYSAHLHSKGIH
;
A
#
# COMPACT_ATOMS: atom_id res chain seq x y z
N MET A 1 8.45 17.54 11.29
CA MET A 1 9.83 17.03 11.41
C MET A 1 9.90 15.77 10.55
N GLU A 2 10.64 15.85 9.45
CA GLU A 2 10.70 14.82 8.40
C GLU A 2 11.12 13.44 8.98
N ASN A 3 10.56 12.33 8.49
CA ASN A 3 10.89 11.00 9.01
C ASN A 3 12.37 10.65 8.88
N ARG A 4 13.06 11.20 7.87
CA ARG A 4 14.51 11.09 7.73
C ARG A 4 15.24 11.70 8.93
N THR A 5 14.84 12.89 9.38
CA THR A 5 15.40 13.55 10.57
C THR A 5 15.18 12.72 11.83
N LYS A 6 13.99 12.10 11.98
CA LYS A 6 13.72 11.19 13.11
C LYS A 6 14.65 9.98 13.10
N SER A 7 14.82 9.32 11.96
CA SER A 7 15.72 8.17 11.80
C SER A 7 17.18 8.53 12.11
N PHE A 8 17.64 9.71 11.67
CA PHE A 8 18.98 10.22 12.02
C PHE A 8 19.12 10.47 13.52
N ILE A 9 18.11 11.06 14.17
CA ILE A 9 18.11 11.27 15.62
C ILE A 9 18.15 9.94 16.38
N TYR A 10 17.35 8.95 15.97
CA TYR A 10 17.38 7.61 16.57
C TYR A 10 18.75 6.94 16.42
N ALA A 11 19.35 7.01 15.23
CA ALA A 11 20.69 6.48 14.99
C ALA A 11 21.75 7.18 15.86
N ALA A 12 21.66 8.51 15.99
CA ALA A 12 22.55 9.27 16.86
C ALA A 12 22.39 8.89 18.34
N ILE A 13 21.16 8.72 18.83
CA ILE A 13 20.89 8.28 20.21
C ILE A 13 21.45 6.88 20.47
N ILE A 14 21.22 5.93 19.55
CA ILE A 14 21.77 4.57 19.66
C ILE A 14 23.31 4.62 19.68
N GLY A 15 23.92 5.42 18.81
CA GLY A 15 25.37 5.63 18.80
C GLY A 15 25.90 6.17 20.13
N LEU A 16 25.24 7.16 20.71
CA LEU A 16 25.61 7.72 22.02
C LEU A 16 25.48 6.69 23.15
N ILE A 17 24.44 5.86 23.13
CA ILE A 17 24.26 4.78 24.12
C ILE A 17 25.40 3.75 24.02
N ILE A 18 25.80 3.35 22.80
CA ILE A 18 26.91 2.42 22.58
C ILE A 18 28.23 3.00 23.11
N VAL A 19 28.50 4.28 22.85
CA VAL A 19 29.69 4.96 23.37
C VAL A 19 29.68 5.00 24.90
N ALA A 20 28.53 5.30 25.52
CA ALA A 20 28.40 5.33 26.98
C ALA A 20 28.63 3.94 27.63
N ILE A 21 28.14 2.87 27.01
CA ILE A 21 28.39 1.48 27.45
C ILE A 21 29.90 1.21 27.44
N PHE A 22 30.58 1.54 26.35
CA PHE A 22 32.02 1.32 26.18
C PHE A 22 32.84 2.10 27.21
N LEU A 23 32.55 3.38 27.40
CA LEU A 23 33.19 4.22 28.43
C LEU A 23 32.97 3.67 29.85
N GLY A 24 31.77 3.18 30.15
CA GLY A 24 31.49 2.56 31.45
C GLY A 24 32.32 1.30 31.68
N PHE A 25 32.52 0.45 30.67
CA PHE A 25 33.35 -0.74 30.79
C PHE A 25 34.85 -0.46 30.78
N LEU A 26 35.30 0.64 30.15
CA LEU A 26 36.68 1.12 30.30
C LEU A 26 37.01 1.47 31.76
N SER A 27 36.01 1.89 32.55
CA SER A 27 36.18 2.15 33.98
C SER A 27 36.11 0.87 34.83
N SER A 28 35.14 -0.02 34.56
CA SER A 28 34.97 -1.29 35.27
C SER A 28 33.97 -2.20 34.57
N MET A 29 34.29 -3.50 34.48
CA MET A 29 33.37 -4.53 33.98
C MET A 29 32.12 -4.73 34.87
N ALA A 30 32.17 -4.26 36.11
CA ALA A 30 31.05 -4.31 37.05
C ALA A 30 30.17 -3.05 37.01
N ASN A 31 30.37 -2.14 36.05
CA ASN A 31 29.61 -0.90 35.96
C ASN A 31 28.11 -1.19 35.72
N PRO A 32 27.21 -0.87 36.66
CA PRO A 32 25.79 -1.21 36.55
C PRO A 32 25.08 -0.41 35.46
N ILE A 33 25.56 0.80 35.12
CA ILE A 33 24.97 1.65 34.08
C ILE A 33 25.17 1.01 32.71
N SER A 34 26.36 0.47 32.42
CA SER A 34 26.63 -0.23 31.15
C SER A 34 25.71 -1.43 30.95
N TRP A 35 25.47 -2.22 32.00
CA TRP A 35 24.54 -3.36 31.95
C TRP A 35 23.08 -2.93 31.75
N ILE A 36 22.64 -1.85 32.39
CA ILE A 36 21.30 -1.27 32.17
C ILE A 36 21.14 -0.79 30.73
N LEU A 37 22.14 -0.09 30.19
CA LEU A 37 22.10 0.41 28.81
C LEU A 37 22.10 -0.73 27.78
N ILE A 38 22.78 -1.84 28.03
CA ILE A 38 22.67 -3.06 27.20
C ILE A 38 21.25 -3.60 27.24
N ALA A 39 20.63 -3.72 28.43
CA ALA A 39 19.26 -4.19 28.53
C ALA A 39 18.28 -3.25 27.78
N VAL A 40 18.49 -1.94 27.86
CA VAL A 40 17.72 -0.95 27.08
C VAL A 40 17.91 -1.16 25.58
N LEU A 41 19.15 -1.30 25.08
CA LEU A 41 19.42 -1.58 23.66
C LEU A 41 18.75 -2.87 23.18
N LEU A 42 18.78 -3.94 23.99
CA LEU A 42 18.12 -5.22 23.67
C LEU A 42 16.59 -5.11 23.67
N LEU A 43 16.02 -4.16 24.40
CA LEU A 43 14.58 -3.87 24.40
C LEU A 43 14.16 -2.94 23.24
N ILE A 44 15.07 -2.20 22.60
CA ILE A 44 14.74 -1.29 21.49
C ILE A 44 13.98 -2.01 20.37
N PRO A 45 14.38 -3.19 19.85
CA PRO A 45 13.61 -3.87 18.80
C PRO A 45 12.18 -4.24 19.22
N VAL A 46 11.96 -4.49 20.51
CA VAL A 46 10.63 -4.80 21.06
C VAL A 46 9.79 -3.54 21.17
N LEU A 47 10.38 -2.43 21.62
CA LEU A 47 9.73 -1.13 21.77
C LEU A 47 9.51 -0.42 20.43
N TYR A 48 10.42 -0.63 19.48
CA TYR A 48 10.39 -0.11 18.11
C TYR A 48 9.71 -1.07 17.14
N LYS A 49 9.06 -2.14 17.64
CA LYS A 49 8.21 -2.98 16.80
C LYS A 49 7.00 -2.15 16.36
N LYS A 50 7.18 -1.28 15.36
CA LYS A 50 6.12 -0.75 14.53
C LYS A 50 5.41 -2.00 14.04
N LYS A 51 4.17 -2.17 14.49
CA LYS A 51 3.34 -3.29 14.07
C LYS A 51 2.93 -3.01 12.63
N SER A 52 3.88 -3.07 11.68
CA SER A 52 3.55 -3.26 10.27
C SER A 52 3.07 -4.69 10.18
N ASN A 53 1.77 -4.85 10.41
CA ASN A 53 1.09 -5.98 9.85
C ASN A 53 0.66 -5.46 8.48
N PRO A 54 1.43 -5.69 7.39
CA PRO A 54 0.95 -5.34 6.06
C PRO A 54 -0.41 -5.98 5.96
N LYS A 55 -1.47 -5.18 5.89
CA LYS A 55 -2.81 -5.67 5.60
C LYS A 55 -2.78 -6.07 4.13
N GLN A 56 -2.12 -7.18 3.84
CA GLN A 56 -2.11 -7.74 2.52
C GLN A 56 -3.52 -8.22 2.25
N VAL A 57 -4.11 -7.66 1.22
CA VAL A 57 -5.39 -8.12 0.72
C VAL A 57 -5.12 -9.43 -0.01
N GLN A 58 -5.79 -10.48 0.42
CA GLN A 58 -5.77 -11.76 -0.27
C GLN A 58 -6.98 -11.81 -1.20
N TRP A 59 -6.78 -12.33 -2.42
CA TRP A 59 -7.90 -12.66 -3.30
C TRP A 59 -8.82 -13.65 -2.59
N ARG A 60 -10.12 -13.47 -2.80
CA ARG A 60 -11.17 -14.35 -2.31
C ARG A 60 -12.11 -14.61 -3.47
N GLU A 61 -12.64 -15.82 -3.55
CA GLU A 61 -13.63 -16.18 -4.58
C GLU A 61 -14.88 -15.30 -4.52
N GLU A 62 -15.19 -14.71 -3.37
CA GLU A 62 -16.27 -13.73 -3.24
C GLU A 62 -16.03 -12.45 -4.05
N TYR A 63 -14.80 -12.14 -4.48
CA TYR A 63 -14.49 -10.99 -5.33
C TYR A 63 -14.64 -11.28 -6.81
N SER A 64 -14.84 -12.55 -7.19
CA SER A 64 -15.02 -12.92 -8.59
C SER A 64 -16.28 -12.24 -9.15
N VAL A 65 -16.14 -11.68 -10.35
CA VAL A 65 -17.26 -11.23 -11.18
C VAL A 65 -17.71 -12.33 -12.16
N GLY A 66 -17.08 -13.50 -12.09
CA GLY A 66 -17.34 -14.65 -12.95
C GLY A 66 -16.91 -14.42 -14.40
N ILE A 67 -15.90 -13.55 -14.62
CA ILE A 67 -15.31 -13.28 -15.92
C ILE A 67 -13.79 -13.42 -15.81
N ALA A 68 -13.23 -14.50 -16.34
CA ALA A 68 -11.87 -14.95 -16.01
C ALA A 68 -10.80 -13.87 -16.21
N HIS A 69 -10.85 -13.16 -17.34
CA HIS A 69 -9.86 -12.13 -17.68
C HIS A 69 -10.01 -10.84 -16.86
N ILE A 70 -11.18 -10.60 -16.27
CA ILE A 70 -11.42 -9.48 -15.34
C ILE A 70 -10.98 -9.88 -13.93
N ASP A 71 -11.29 -11.09 -13.50
CA ASP A 71 -10.80 -11.63 -12.22
C ASP A 71 -9.28 -11.65 -12.16
N ASP A 72 -8.61 -11.96 -13.27
CA ASP A 72 -7.15 -11.89 -13.36
C ASP A 72 -6.61 -10.46 -13.27
N ASP A 73 -7.31 -9.48 -13.84
CA ASP A 73 -6.98 -8.06 -13.63
C ASP A 73 -7.15 -7.65 -12.17
N HIS A 74 -8.25 -8.05 -11.51
CA HIS A 74 -8.48 -7.77 -10.09
C HIS A 74 -7.41 -8.41 -9.20
N LYS A 75 -7.02 -9.66 -9.46
CA LYS A 75 -5.91 -10.32 -8.74
C LYS A 75 -4.59 -9.56 -8.94
N LYS A 76 -4.31 -9.09 -10.15
CA LYS A 76 -3.12 -8.28 -10.42
C LYS A 76 -3.19 -6.93 -9.71
N LEU A 77 -4.33 -6.24 -9.69
CA LEU A 77 -4.53 -4.99 -8.94
C LEU A 77 -4.29 -5.19 -7.44
N ILE A 78 -4.84 -6.25 -6.85
CA ILE A 78 -4.60 -6.60 -5.44
C ILE A 78 -3.10 -6.86 -5.20
N SER A 79 -2.43 -7.56 -6.10
CA SER A 79 -0.98 -7.80 -6.01
C SER A 79 -0.17 -6.50 -6.06
N LEU A 80 -0.51 -5.59 -6.98
CA LEU A 80 0.12 -4.27 -7.08
C LEU A 80 -0.10 -3.42 -5.83
N LEU A 81 -1.31 -3.42 -5.30
CA LEU A 81 -1.68 -2.73 -4.06
C LEU A 81 -0.91 -3.29 -2.85
N ASN A 82 -0.74 -4.60 -2.78
CA ASN A 82 0.09 -5.25 -1.76
C ASN A 82 1.57 -4.85 -1.90
N ASN A 83 2.10 -4.79 -3.12
CA ASN A 83 3.47 -4.33 -3.36
C ASN A 83 3.66 -2.86 -2.95
N PHE A 84 2.69 -2.01 -3.27
CA PHE A 84 2.67 -0.62 -2.83
C PHE A 84 2.62 -0.50 -1.30
N SER A 85 1.83 -1.34 -0.63
CA SER A 85 1.76 -1.39 0.84
C SER A 85 3.08 -1.86 1.47
N ILE A 86 3.79 -2.80 0.83
CA ILE A 86 5.13 -3.24 1.24
C ILE A 86 6.15 -2.10 1.13
N ALA A 87 6.09 -1.30 0.07
CA ALA A 87 6.97 -0.13 -0.10
C ALA A 87 6.89 0.80 1.12
N TYR A 88 5.67 1.03 1.61
CA TYR A 88 5.40 1.76 2.83
C TYR A 88 5.90 1.04 4.10
N ASP A 89 5.52 -0.21 4.32
CA ASP A 89 5.78 -0.89 5.60
C ASP A 89 7.26 -1.08 5.93
N TYR A 90 8.09 -1.17 4.90
CA TYR A 90 9.53 -1.35 5.04
C TYR A 90 10.36 -0.09 4.77
N ALA A 91 9.71 1.08 4.58
CA ALA A 91 10.38 2.35 4.27
C ALA A 91 11.43 2.20 3.16
N MET A 92 10.98 1.70 2.01
CA MET A 92 11.82 1.50 0.84
C MET A 92 12.32 2.83 0.26
N SER A 93 13.19 2.79 -0.75
CA SER A 93 13.67 4.01 -1.39
C SER A 93 12.53 4.76 -2.10
N GLU A 94 12.61 6.09 -2.14
CA GLU A 94 11.67 6.95 -2.87
C GLU A 94 11.46 6.51 -4.33
N SER A 95 12.52 6.00 -4.98
CA SER A 95 12.43 5.44 -6.33
C SER A 95 11.50 4.25 -6.41
N PHE A 96 11.56 3.34 -5.43
CA PHE A 96 10.74 2.14 -5.36
C PHE A 96 9.29 2.49 -5.02
N GLU A 97 9.08 3.41 -4.09
CA GLU A 97 7.74 3.92 -3.73
C GLU A 97 7.04 4.54 -4.94
N LYS A 98 7.76 5.38 -5.69
CA LYS A 98 7.25 6.03 -6.90
C LYS A 98 6.98 5.04 -8.03
N GLU A 99 7.85 4.05 -8.21
CA GLU A 99 7.67 2.99 -9.20
C GLU A 99 6.42 2.16 -8.89
N ALA A 100 6.26 1.70 -7.64
CA ALA A 100 5.09 0.95 -7.21
C ALA A 100 3.79 1.75 -7.36
N LEU A 101 3.80 3.05 -7.01
CA LEU A 101 2.65 3.92 -7.22
C LEU A 101 2.32 4.05 -8.71
N ASN A 102 3.31 4.30 -9.56
CA ASN A 102 3.10 4.45 -11.01
C ASN A 102 2.60 3.15 -11.67
N GLU A 103 3.11 1.99 -11.27
CA GLU A 103 2.66 0.69 -11.79
C GLU A 103 1.18 0.47 -11.43
N LEU A 104 0.80 0.71 -10.16
CA LEU A 104 -0.58 0.59 -9.70
C LEU A 104 -1.54 1.52 -10.47
N ILE A 105 -1.15 2.78 -10.65
CA ILE A 105 -1.96 3.77 -11.38
C ILE A 105 -2.12 3.39 -12.84
N SER A 106 -1.03 3.00 -13.49
CA SER A 106 -1.03 2.65 -14.92
C SER A 106 -1.89 1.42 -15.17
N TYR A 107 -1.79 0.40 -14.31
CA TYR A 107 -2.60 -0.81 -14.44
C TYR A 107 -4.07 -0.57 -14.12
N THR A 108 -4.39 0.32 -13.16
CA THR A 108 -5.78 0.72 -12.87
C THR A 108 -6.45 1.36 -14.08
N LYS A 109 -5.77 2.30 -14.75
CA LYS A 109 -6.28 2.94 -15.98
C LYS A 109 -6.51 1.91 -17.08
N TYR A 110 -5.53 1.03 -17.30
CA TYR A 110 -5.62 -0.04 -18.29
C TYR A 110 -6.79 -1.00 -18.01
N HIS A 111 -6.99 -1.39 -16.76
CA HIS A 111 -8.10 -2.25 -16.35
C HIS A 111 -9.45 -1.58 -16.62
N PHE A 112 -9.64 -0.32 -16.19
CA PHE A 112 -10.88 0.43 -16.46
C PHE A 112 -11.16 0.54 -17.95
N GLU A 113 -10.17 0.87 -18.78
CA GLU A 113 -10.35 0.94 -20.24
C GLU A 113 -10.83 -0.40 -20.83
N ARG A 114 -10.28 -1.52 -20.36
CA ARG A 114 -10.68 -2.86 -20.81
C ARG A 114 -12.09 -3.24 -20.37
N GLU A 115 -12.42 -2.97 -19.13
CA GLU A 115 -13.74 -3.23 -18.56
C GLU A 115 -14.83 -2.40 -19.22
N GLU A 116 -14.57 -1.10 -19.39
CA GLU A 116 -15.44 -0.18 -20.12
C GLU A 116 -15.66 -0.62 -21.56
N LYS A 117 -14.59 -1.05 -22.24
CA LYS A 117 -14.68 -1.59 -23.59
C LYS A 117 -15.51 -2.88 -23.63
N MET A 118 -15.30 -3.79 -22.68
CA MET A 118 -16.09 -5.03 -22.58
C MET A 118 -17.57 -4.72 -22.37
N MET A 119 -17.90 -3.77 -21.48
CA MET A 119 -19.27 -3.34 -21.24
C MET A 119 -19.90 -2.67 -22.46
N GLU A 120 -19.14 -1.83 -23.18
CA GLU A 120 -19.57 -1.16 -24.41
C GLU A 120 -19.84 -2.14 -25.55
N ASP A 121 -18.91 -3.08 -25.79
CA ASP A 121 -19.03 -4.10 -26.83
C ASP A 121 -20.23 -5.06 -26.60
N ASN A 122 -20.79 -5.09 -25.38
CA ASN A 122 -21.90 -5.95 -24.99
C ASN A 122 -23.18 -5.20 -24.61
N ASP A 123 -23.28 -3.91 -24.93
CA ASP A 123 -24.45 -3.06 -24.67
C ASP A 123 -24.90 -3.04 -23.20
N TYR A 124 -23.95 -2.94 -22.26
CA TYR A 124 -24.28 -2.86 -20.83
C TYR A 124 -25.06 -1.56 -20.51
N PRO A 125 -26.28 -1.63 -19.96
CA PRO A 125 -27.15 -0.46 -19.81
C PRO A 125 -26.58 0.65 -18.91
N ASP A 126 -25.84 0.27 -17.86
CA ASP A 126 -25.34 1.21 -16.85
C ASP A 126 -23.89 1.66 -17.09
N LEU A 127 -23.37 1.47 -18.32
CA LEU A 127 -22.00 1.84 -18.71
C LEU A 127 -21.65 3.29 -18.35
N ILE A 128 -22.55 4.23 -18.59
CA ILE A 128 -22.29 5.66 -18.33
C ILE A 128 -22.09 5.93 -16.83
N ALA A 129 -22.91 5.29 -15.98
CA ALA A 129 -22.78 5.43 -14.54
C ALA A 129 -21.49 4.78 -14.03
N HIS A 130 -21.12 3.62 -14.60
CA HIS A 130 -19.88 2.92 -14.29
C HIS A 130 -18.64 3.76 -14.66
N LYS A 131 -18.58 4.28 -15.90
CA LYS A 131 -17.53 5.21 -16.38
C LYS A 131 -17.37 6.44 -15.49
N ALA A 132 -18.47 6.96 -14.94
CA ALA A 132 -18.40 8.10 -14.03
C ALA A 132 -17.68 7.76 -12.72
N GLN A 133 -17.85 6.55 -12.18
CA GLN A 133 -17.13 6.09 -10.98
C GLN A 133 -15.63 5.95 -11.27
N HIS A 134 -15.27 5.35 -12.40
CA HIS A 134 -13.87 5.24 -12.85
C HIS A 134 -13.22 6.62 -12.97
N LYS A 135 -13.90 7.57 -13.62
CA LYS A 135 -13.40 8.93 -13.75
C LYS A 135 -13.11 9.59 -12.41
N VAL A 136 -14.05 9.50 -11.45
CA VAL A 136 -13.85 10.02 -10.09
C VAL A 136 -12.64 9.37 -9.42
N MET A 137 -12.45 8.07 -9.63
CA MET A 137 -11.30 7.36 -9.08
C MET A 137 -9.98 7.80 -9.69
N ILE A 138 -9.93 8.00 -11.02
CA ILE A 138 -8.74 8.53 -11.70
C ILE A 138 -8.40 9.94 -11.20
N GLU A 139 -9.39 10.81 -11.04
CA GLU A 139 -9.18 12.15 -10.46
C GLU A 139 -8.66 12.07 -9.01
N GLN A 140 -9.11 11.09 -8.23
CA GLN A 140 -8.64 10.87 -6.86
C GLN A 140 -7.20 10.36 -6.84
N VAL A 141 -6.84 9.47 -7.76
CA VAL A 141 -5.46 9.00 -7.94
C VAL A 141 -4.50 10.14 -8.27
N GLU A 142 -4.90 11.08 -9.11
CA GLU A 142 -4.08 12.25 -9.43
C GLU A 142 -3.83 13.13 -8.20
N LYS A 143 -4.83 13.28 -7.31
CA LYS A 143 -4.66 13.95 -6.01
C LYS A 143 -3.68 13.21 -5.12
N PHE A 144 -3.67 11.88 -5.13
CA PHE A 144 -2.69 11.09 -4.37
C PHE A 144 -1.26 11.24 -4.89
N VAL A 145 -1.07 11.36 -6.19
CA VAL A 145 0.25 11.69 -6.76
C VAL A 145 0.73 13.05 -6.21
N GLN A 146 -0.14 14.05 -6.16
CA GLN A 146 0.22 15.35 -5.59
C GLN A 146 0.49 15.27 -4.08
N LEU A 147 -0.33 14.51 -3.34
CA LEU A 147 -0.14 14.28 -1.91
C LEU A 147 1.21 13.60 -1.63
N TYR A 148 1.60 12.61 -2.44
CA TYR A 148 2.90 11.97 -2.36
C TYR A 148 4.04 12.93 -2.70
N ASN A 149 3.89 13.78 -3.72
CA ASN A 149 4.91 14.77 -4.04
C ASN A 149 5.12 15.81 -2.91
N ASP A 150 4.08 16.11 -2.13
CA ASP A 150 4.14 17.05 -1.00
C ASP A 150 4.67 16.40 0.29
N LYS A 151 4.19 15.21 0.64
CA LYS A 151 4.48 14.55 1.92
C LYS A 151 5.44 13.36 1.83
N GLY A 152 5.80 12.91 0.63
CA GLY A 152 6.62 11.72 0.38
C GLY A 152 6.04 10.48 1.06
N HIS A 153 6.92 9.73 1.73
CA HIS A 153 6.60 8.52 2.48
C HIS A 153 5.41 8.67 3.44
N ASP A 154 5.21 9.85 4.05
CA ASP A 154 4.13 10.08 5.02
C ASP A 154 2.73 10.02 4.37
N ALA A 155 2.62 10.13 3.05
CA ALA A 155 1.34 9.98 2.34
C ALA A 155 0.94 8.51 2.10
N LEU A 156 1.90 7.59 2.09
CA LEU A 156 1.69 6.26 1.51
C LEU A 156 0.64 5.43 2.28
N GLU A 157 0.55 5.57 3.60
CA GLU A 157 -0.44 4.86 4.41
C GLU A 157 -1.88 5.28 4.05
N GLU A 158 -2.10 6.59 3.95
CA GLU A 158 -3.39 7.17 3.58
C GLU A 158 -3.80 6.71 2.18
N ILE A 159 -2.86 6.77 1.23
CA ILE A 159 -3.07 6.34 -0.15
C ILE A 159 -3.39 4.84 -0.18
N ALA A 160 -2.57 4.00 0.45
CA ALA A 160 -2.74 2.55 0.42
C ALA A 160 -4.08 2.12 1.04
N SER A 161 -4.47 2.71 2.17
CA SER A 161 -5.74 2.41 2.82
C SER A 161 -6.91 2.79 1.92
N PHE A 162 -6.90 3.98 1.34
CA PHE A 162 -7.98 4.42 0.47
C PHE A 162 -8.11 3.54 -0.77
N LEU A 163 -6.99 3.28 -1.47
CA LEU A 163 -7.00 2.46 -2.69
C LEU A 163 -7.49 1.04 -2.40
N THR A 164 -7.12 0.50 -1.24
CA THR A 164 -7.60 -0.81 -0.76
C THR A 164 -9.11 -0.81 -0.57
N ASP A 165 -9.64 0.13 0.21
CA ASP A 165 -11.05 0.18 0.52
C ASP A 165 -11.88 0.45 -0.74
N TRP A 166 -11.40 1.35 -1.62
CA TRP A 166 -12.08 1.65 -2.87
C TRP A 166 -12.16 0.42 -3.78
N LEU A 167 -11.03 -0.26 -4.03
CA LEU A 167 -10.97 -1.41 -4.93
C LEU A 167 -11.92 -2.52 -4.47
N ILE A 168 -11.89 -2.88 -3.19
CA ILE A 168 -12.70 -3.98 -2.66
C ILE A 168 -14.19 -3.65 -2.67
N ASN A 169 -14.56 -2.40 -2.38
CA ASN A 169 -15.95 -1.98 -2.46
C ASN A 169 -16.45 -1.86 -3.90
N HIS A 170 -15.60 -1.41 -4.83
CA HIS A 170 -15.93 -1.31 -6.24
C HIS A 170 -16.19 -2.69 -6.84
N ILE A 171 -15.28 -3.64 -6.64
CA ILE A 171 -15.42 -5.03 -7.10
C ILE A 171 -16.71 -5.65 -6.56
N ASN A 172 -16.94 -5.57 -5.25
CA ASN A 172 -18.09 -6.22 -4.63
C ASN A 172 -19.42 -5.49 -4.88
N GLY A 173 -19.37 -4.23 -5.29
CA GLY A 173 -20.54 -3.36 -5.41
C GLY A 173 -20.90 -3.08 -6.85
N THR A 174 -20.01 -2.42 -7.59
CA THR A 174 -20.23 -1.93 -8.95
C THR A 174 -19.93 -3.01 -9.97
N ASP A 175 -18.80 -3.71 -9.86
CA ASP A 175 -18.32 -4.61 -10.93
C ASP A 175 -19.21 -5.86 -11.02
N LYS A 176 -19.66 -6.37 -9.87
CA LYS A 176 -20.65 -7.45 -9.84
C LYS A 176 -21.97 -7.14 -10.54
N GLN A 177 -22.31 -5.87 -10.78
CA GLN A 177 -23.58 -5.51 -11.40
C GLN A 177 -23.64 -5.90 -12.88
N TYR A 178 -22.51 -5.85 -13.59
CA TYR A 178 -22.48 -6.26 -15.00
C TYR A 178 -22.45 -7.78 -15.18
N SER A 179 -22.10 -8.56 -14.16
CA SER A 179 -21.87 -10.01 -14.28
C SER A 179 -23.07 -10.73 -14.92
N ALA A 180 -24.27 -10.50 -14.40
CA ALA A 180 -25.48 -11.15 -14.91
C ALA A 180 -25.78 -10.78 -16.37
N HIS A 181 -25.55 -9.51 -16.74
CA HIS A 181 -25.72 -9.04 -18.11
C HIS A 181 -24.72 -9.69 -19.05
N LEU A 182 -23.43 -9.68 -18.70
CA LEU A 182 -22.36 -10.24 -19.52
C LEU A 182 -22.45 -11.77 -19.64
N HIS A 183 -22.84 -12.46 -18.57
CA HIS A 183 -23.13 -13.89 -18.61
C HIS A 183 -24.27 -14.21 -19.56
N SER A 184 -25.32 -13.37 -19.63
CA SER A 184 -26.42 -13.54 -20.59
C SER A 184 -25.98 -13.38 -22.06
N LYS A 185 -24.85 -12.71 -22.29
CA LYS A 185 -24.19 -12.56 -23.59
C LYS A 185 -23.15 -13.66 -23.87
N GLY A 186 -22.99 -14.64 -22.96
CA GLY A 186 -22.03 -15.74 -23.09
C GLY A 186 -20.58 -15.38 -22.75
N ILE A 187 -20.37 -14.26 -22.05
CA ILE A 187 -19.06 -13.84 -21.56
C ILE A 187 -18.83 -14.44 -20.18
N HIS A 188 -17.69 -15.11 -19.97
CA HIS A 188 -17.30 -15.80 -18.73
C HIS A 188 -15.78 -15.70 -18.49
#